data_AF-A0A7C2X2V2-F1
#
_entry.id   AF-A0A7C2X2V2-F1
#
_cell.length_a   1.000
_cell.length_b   1.000
_cell.length_c   1.000
_cell.angle_alpha   90.00
_cell.angle_beta   90.00
_cell.angle_gamma   90.00
#
_symmetry.space_group_name_H-M   'P 1'
#
loop_
_entity.id
_entity.type
_entity.pdbx_description
1 polymer ?
#
loop_
_entity_poly.entity_id
_entity_poly.type
_entity_poly.pdbx_seq_one_letter_code
_entity_poly.pdbx_strand_id
1 'polypeptide(L)' 'MKYLLSLTATLAMMNSSALADGHKYTCPMHKEIIKDEPGQCPICGMDLVPVPTKPEEDTENDFS' A
#
# COMPACT_ATOMS: atom_id res chain seq x y z
N MET A 1 -10.63 41.50 -27.50
CA MET A 1 -11.68 41.09 -26.55
C MET A 1 -12.68 40.16 -27.23
N LYS A 2 -12.44 38.84 -27.30
CA LYS A 2 -13.49 37.87 -27.68
C LYS A 2 -13.08 36.38 -27.57
N TYR A 3 -12.43 35.95 -26.49
CA TYR A 3 -12.35 34.50 -26.21
C TYR A 3 -12.71 34.24 -24.74
N LEU A 4 -14.00 34.47 -24.45
CA LEU A 4 -14.71 33.90 -23.33
C LEU A 4 -15.58 32.77 -23.91
N LEU A 5 -14.98 31.58 -24.07
CA LEU A 5 -15.68 30.30 -24.02
C LEU A 5 -15.21 29.65 -22.71
N SER A 6 -15.99 29.67 -21.63
CA SER A 6 -17.15 28.80 -21.38
C SER A 6 -16.73 27.42 -20.84
N LEU A 7 -17.31 27.09 -19.68
CA LEU A 7 -17.52 25.76 -19.11
C LEU A 7 -16.29 25.13 -18.40
N THR A 8 -16.21 25.14 -17.07
CA THR A 8 -16.92 24.23 -16.16
C THR A 8 -16.85 22.74 -16.54
N ALA A 9 -15.70 22.23 -16.96
CA ALA A 9 -15.44 20.80 -17.01
C ALA A 9 -14.54 20.38 -15.84
N THR A 10 -15.21 20.06 -14.74
CA THR A 10 -14.86 19.02 -13.77
C THR A 10 -13.71 18.11 -14.20
N LEU A 11 -12.53 18.23 -13.58
CA LEU A 11 -11.61 17.11 -13.48
C LEU A 11 -10.96 17.04 -12.11
N ALA A 12 -11.81 17.03 -11.07
CA ALA A 12 -11.48 16.34 -9.85
C ALA A 12 -11.69 14.83 -10.06
N MET A 13 -10.87 14.15 -10.87
CA MET A 13 -10.94 12.68 -11.03
C MET A 13 -9.60 12.07 -11.46
N MET A 14 -8.54 12.26 -10.68
CA MET A 14 -7.42 11.33 -10.68
C MET A 14 -7.25 10.84 -9.25
N ASN A 15 -8.28 10.09 -8.80
CA ASN A 15 -8.20 9.22 -7.64
C ASN A 15 -7.09 8.20 -7.94
N SER A 16 -5.86 8.58 -7.62
CA SER A 16 -4.72 7.68 -7.60
C SER A 16 -4.92 6.81 -6.36
N SER A 17 -5.80 5.82 -6.47
CA SER A 17 -5.82 4.69 -5.57
C SER A 17 -4.42 4.10 -5.63
N ALA A 18 -3.63 4.44 -4.62
CA ALA A 18 -2.36 3.81 -4.34
C ALA A 18 -2.58 2.32 -4.47
N LEU A 19 -1.91 1.73 -5.44
CA LEU A 19 -1.82 0.29 -5.60
C LEU A 19 -1.26 -0.21 -4.27
N ALA A 20 -2.17 -0.66 -3.40
CA ALA A 20 -1.83 -1.28 -2.13
C ALA A 20 -1.30 -2.67 -2.45
N ASP A 21 -0.15 -2.72 -3.12
CA ASP A 21 0.75 -3.86 -3.02
C ASP A 21 0.95 -4.04 -1.52
N GLY A 22 0.35 -5.10 -0.97
CA GLY A 22 0.21 -5.37 0.45
C GLY A 22 1.55 -5.70 1.09
N HIS A 23 2.46 -4.74 1.07
CA HIS A 23 3.74 -4.78 1.74
C HIS A 23 3.49 -4.64 3.23
N LYS A 24 3.60 -5.76 3.94
CA LYS A 24 3.56 -5.76 5.39
C LYS A 24 4.94 -5.38 5.90
N TYR A 25 5.02 -4.65 6.99
CA TYR A 25 6.23 -4.24 7.67
C TYR A 25 6.22 -4.78 9.09
N THR A 26 7.35 -5.26 9.57
CA THR A 26 7.47 -5.86 10.90
C THR A 26 8.68 -5.34 11.66
N CYS A 27 8.60 -5.34 12.99
CA CYS A 27 9.74 -4.96 13.83
C CYS A 27 10.70 -6.16 13.99
N PRO A 28 12.01 -5.98 13.80
CA PRO A 28 12.99 -7.07 13.94
C PRO A 28 13.06 -7.66 15.36
N MET A 29 12.71 -6.86 16.37
CA MET A 29 12.67 -7.28 17.78
C MET A 29 11.27 -7.75 18.22
N HIS A 30 10.22 -7.08 17.74
CA HIS A 30 8.82 -7.34 18.12
C HIS A 30 8.01 -7.81 16.90
N LYS A 31 8.18 -9.08 16.51
CA LYS A 31 7.56 -9.67 15.30
C LYS A 31 6.02 -9.67 15.31
N GLU A 32 5.41 -9.48 16.48
CA GLU A 32 3.96 -9.34 16.66
C GLU A 32 3.43 -8.00 16.10
N ILE A 33 4.31 -7.01 15.92
CA ILE A 33 3.95 -5.74 15.28
C ILE A 33 4.03 -5.92 13.77
N ILE A 34 2.86 -5.91 13.13
CA ILE A 34 2.70 -5.93 11.68
C ILE A 34 1.96 -4.66 11.27
N LYS A 35 2.49 -3.95 10.29
CA LYS A 35 1.91 -2.72 9.73
C LYS A 35 1.84 -2.82 8.22
N ASP A 36 0.87 -2.17 7.60
CA ASP A 36 0.76 -2.11 6.13
C ASP A 36 1.56 -0.93 5.54
N GLU A 37 2.25 -0.17 6.40
CA GLU A 37 3.01 1.02 6.03
C GLU A 37 4.40 1.03 6.69
N PRO A 38 5.41 1.65 6.05
CA PRO A 38 6.70 1.86 6.66
C PRO A 38 6.59 2.84 7.85
N GLY A 39 7.40 2.62 8.89
CA GLY A 39 7.38 3.49 10.07
C GLY A 39 8.27 2.96 11.19
N GLN A 40 8.03 3.43 12.41
CA GLN A 40 8.77 3.01 13.62
C GLN A 40 7.91 2.12 14.52
N CYS A 41 8.57 1.18 15.20
CA CYS A 41 7.95 0.31 16.19
C CYS A 41 7.52 1.13 17.42
N PRO A 42 6.24 1.05 17.85
CA PRO A 42 5.76 1.81 19.01
C PRO A 42 6.31 1.31 20.35
N ILE A 43 6.97 0.15 20.38
CA ILE A 43 7.51 -0.47 21.59
C ILE A 43 8.97 -0.06 21.83
N CYS A 44 9.82 -0.16 20.79
CA CYS A 44 11.26 0.15 20.92
C CYS A 44 11.74 1.34 20.08
N GLY A 45 10.91 1.92 19.23
CA GLY A 45 11.30 3.03 18.35
C GLY A 45 12.19 2.66 17.18
N MET A 46 12.50 1.37 16.96
CA MET A 46 13.27 0.94 15.78
C MET A 46 12.43 0.98 14.50
N ASP A 47 13.07 1.19 13.36
CA ASP A 47 12.43 1.15 12.06
C ASP A 47 11.83 -0.23 11.73
N LEU A 48 10.65 -0.23 11.13
CA LEU A 48 9.98 -1.43 10.64
C LEU A 48 10.58 -1.86 9.30
N VAL A 49 10.71 -3.17 9.11
CA VAL A 49 11.34 -3.78 7.93
C VAL A 49 10.26 -4.45 7.08
N PRO A 50 10.27 -4.28 5.74
CA PRO A 50 9.29 -4.91 4.86
C PRO A 50 9.40 -6.44 4.89
N VAL A 51 8.24 -7.07 4.91
CA VAL A 51 8.02 -8.50 4.85
C VAL A 51 7.54 -8.82 3.44
N PRO A 52 8.21 -9.75 2.73
CA PRO A 52 7.74 -10.20 1.43
C PRO A 52 6.44 -10.99 1.64
N THR A 53 5.31 -10.38 1.30
CA THR A 53 4.08 -11.12 1.04
C THR A 53 4.25 -11.75 -0.33
N LYS A 54 4.62 -13.03 -0.38
CA LYS A 54 4.48 -13.77 -1.63
C LYS A 54 2.98 -13.74 -1.94
N PRO A 55 2.53 -13.15 -3.07
CA PRO A 55 1.18 -13.39 -3.53
C PRO A 55 1.09 -14.90 -3.70
N GLU A 56 0.32 -15.51 -2.82
CA GLU A 56 -0.10 -16.89 -2.93
C GLU A 56 -0.99 -16.96 -4.17
N GLU A 57 -0.33 -17.21 -5.30
CA GLU A 57 -0.93 -17.82 -6.47
C GLU A 57 -1.53 -19.15 -5.97
N ASP A 58 -2.82 -19.10 -5.75
CA ASP A 58 -3.74 -20.17 -5.46
C ASP A 58 -3.86 -21.09 -6.69
N THR A 59 -2.74 -21.69 -7.14
CA THR A 59 -2.83 -22.90 -7.96
C THR A 59 -2.92 -24.09 -7.02
N GLU A 60 -4.17 -24.49 -6.79
CA GLU A 60 -4.61 -25.86 -6.52
C GLU A 60 -3.47 -26.87 -6.65
N ASN A 61 -2.89 -27.28 -5.50
CA ASN A 61 -1.95 -28.39 -5.50
C ASN A 61 -2.77 -29.67 -5.63
N ASP A 62 -2.95 -30.06 -6.90
CA ASP A 62 -3.55 -31.30 -7.35
C ASP A 62 -2.90 -32.50 -6.66
N PHE A 63 -3.76 -33.35 -6.14
CA PHE A 63 -3.45 -34.56 -5.41
C PHE A 63 -2.91 -35.61 -6.39
N SER A 64 -1.73 -36.17 -6.12
CA SER A 64 -1.29 -37.43 -6.73
C SER A 64 -0.46 -38.25 -5.76
#